data_AF-A0A536F257-F1
#
_entry.id   AF-A0A536F257-F1
#
_cell.length_a   1.000
_cell.length_b   1.000
_cell.length_c   1.000
_cell.angle_alpha   90.00
_cell.angle_beta   90.00
_cell.angle_gamma   90.00
#
_symmetry.space_group_name_H-M   'P 1'
#
loop_
_entity.id
_entity.type
_entity.pdbx_description
1 polymer ?
#
loop_
_entity_poly.entity_id
_entity_poly.type
_entity_poly.pdbx_seq_one_letter_code
_entity_poly.pdbx_strand_id
1 'polypeptide(L)'
;MRGRGSELCRPLPTGSHAQVQLQAADPVRLAVFPRRDRHDCYQHHEYGVLMQAAWLRKQSGQAVVLVAVAVLVLTAILALALDGGAIYLDKRQLQNAADSAALAGAELLMAVPPSYTAIHNQAMLNLLQNLPGTSKAGTACSASCPNLKTIGIPVAGVGSINLTAGYFVELSAPTSYTYQVSVWHTHPVAVAPIHGFQSTITLAARATAQNANLPYAVVLLQDKPAYAQWSNFSINGTPGSITMQGGGGAGNRGGMFSNASIAPGNGAPSIIFSPGTDQGDLWAVNESAADRTALNGAGVVQGQHTLSPIPLAGTHLDFPNYPEPVAPAVSYAGKTVVSGTDCLSPGQYTNAIKVQNGAEAVMLPGVYQIEANGADIQGTLRTVRSSELPYVSACGTVPVGADLGVIIEITPANTWEPTC
;
A
#
# COMPACT_ATOMS: atom_id res chain seq x y z
N MET A 1 19.75 28.94 -70.38
CA MET A 1 18.69 28.66 -71.37
C MET A 1 17.34 28.73 -70.64
N ARG A 2 16.49 29.69 -71.04
CA ARG A 2 15.05 29.97 -70.71
C ARG A 2 14.53 29.60 -69.30
N GLY A 3 13.98 30.45 -68.43
CA GLY A 3 13.53 31.85 -68.48
C GLY A 3 12.04 32.00 -68.10
N ARG A 4 11.74 32.75 -67.01
CA ARG A 4 10.45 33.36 -66.55
C ARG A 4 9.34 32.41 -66.04
N GLY A 5 8.48 32.74 -65.07
CA GLY A 5 8.18 33.93 -64.25
C GLY A 5 7.13 33.53 -63.17
N SER A 6 7.10 34.16 -61.98
CA SER A 6 6.05 35.10 -61.47
C SER A 6 4.59 34.64 -61.71
N GLU A 7 3.59 34.71 -60.83
CA GLU A 7 3.31 35.37 -59.54
C GLU A 7 1.85 35.00 -59.15
N LEU A 8 1.40 35.44 -57.96
CA LEU A 8 0.02 35.78 -57.54
C LEU A 8 -0.84 34.79 -56.72
N CYS A 9 -1.09 35.26 -55.49
CA CYS A 9 -2.05 34.84 -54.46
C CYS A 9 -3.53 34.99 -54.86
N ARG A 10 -4.44 34.18 -54.27
CA ARG A 10 -5.66 34.58 -53.49
C ARG A 10 -6.57 33.37 -53.07
N PRO A 11 -7.54 33.50 -52.14
CA PRO A 11 -7.55 32.74 -50.87
C PRO A 11 -8.75 31.76 -50.62
N LEU A 12 -8.61 31.04 -49.48
CA LEU A 12 -9.53 30.24 -48.62
C LEU A 12 -11.03 30.69 -48.58
N PRO A 13 -12.02 29.91 -48.05
CA PRO A 13 -11.89 28.92 -46.95
C PRO A 13 -12.85 27.71 -46.93
N THR A 14 -12.73 26.93 -45.85
CA THR A 14 -13.75 26.09 -45.17
C THR A 14 -13.74 24.58 -45.40
N GLY A 15 -13.33 23.89 -44.33
CA GLY A 15 -14.02 22.68 -43.86
C GLY A 15 -13.56 21.34 -44.43
N SER A 16 -12.58 20.72 -43.78
CA SER A 16 -12.55 19.26 -43.71
C SER A 16 -11.94 18.80 -42.39
N HIS A 17 -12.82 18.36 -41.50
CA HIS A 17 -12.48 17.62 -40.30
C HIS A 17 -11.65 16.38 -40.65
N ALA A 18 -10.62 16.14 -39.84
CA ALA A 18 -9.84 14.91 -39.85
C ALA A 18 -10.74 13.69 -39.66
N GLN A 19 -10.64 12.74 -40.59
CA GLN A 19 -11.32 11.46 -40.49
C GLN A 19 -10.58 10.52 -39.53
N VAL A 20 -11.33 10.02 -38.56
CA VAL A 20 -11.01 8.81 -37.79
C VAL A 20 -11.30 7.62 -38.69
N GLN A 21 -10.28 6.82 -39.00
CA GLN A 21 -10.44 5.52 -39.67
C GLN A 21 -10.98 4.50 -38.67
N LEU A 22 -12.23 4.09 -38.86
CA LEU A 22 -12.77 2.84 -38.34
C LEU A 22 -12.97 1.90 -39.54
N GLN A 23 -12.24 0.80 -39.55
CA GLN A 23 -12.46 -0.30 -40.49
C GLN A 23 -13.65 -1.13 -39.99
N ALA A 24 -14.73 -1.15 -40.79
CA ALA A 24 -15.79 -2.13 -40.72
C ALA A 24 -16.01 -2.69 -42.13
N ALA A 25 -15.77 -4.00 -42.29
CA ALA A 25 -16.24 -4.83 -43.40
C ALA A 25 -17.21 -5.84 -42.77
N ASP A 26 -18.34 -6.24 -43.34
CA ASP A 26 -18.97 -5.98 -44.63
C ASP A 26 -20.50 -6.21 -44.45
N PRO A 27 -21.36 -5.61 -45.31
CA PRO A 27 -22.81 -5.53 -45.11
C PRO A 27 -23.64 -6.63 -45.81
N VAL A 28 -24.81 -6.83 -45.19
CA VAL A 28 -26.13 -7.24 -45.66
C VAL A 28 -26.32 -7.34 -47.20
N ARG A 29 -26.72 -8.52 -47.69
CA ARG A 29 -27.18 -8.75 -49.07
C ARG A 29 -28.68 -8.45 -49.22
N LEU A 30 -28.95 -7.42 -50.03
CA LEU A 30 -30.26 -7.03 -50.55
C LEU A 30 -30.64 -7.94 -51.75
N ALA A 31 -31.90 -8.39 -51.83
CA ALA A 31 -32.43 -9.16 -52.95
C ALA A 31 -33.11 -8.23 -53.98
N VAL A 32 -32.76 -8.37 -55.26
CA VAL A 32 -33.42 -7.71 -56.39
C VAL A 32 -33.77 -8.75 -57.46
N PHE A 33 -35.04 -8.79 -57.87
CA PHE A 33 -35.60 -9.68 -58.88
C PHE A 33 -35.29 -9.21 -60.32
N PRO A 34 -35.06 -10.12 -61.29
CA PRO A 34 -35.16 -9.77 -62.70
C PRO A 34 -36.56 -10.04 -63.29
N ARG A 35 -36.89 -9.15 -64.24
CA ARG A 35 -38.11 -9.08 -65.05
C ARG A 35 -38.31 -10.31 -65.95
N ARG A 36 -39.59 -10.47 -66.28
CA ARG A 36 -40.21 -11.43 -67.18
C ARG A 36 -40.20 -10.85 -68.59
N ASP A 37 -39.60 -11.56 -69.56
CA ASP A 37 -39.87 -11.37 -70.98
C ASP A 37 -40.27 -12.69 -71.62
N ARG A 38 -41.16 -12.59 -72.59
CA ARG A 38 -41.97 -13.67 -73.18
C ARG A 38 -41.67 -13.71 -74.69
N HIS A 39 -41.99 -14.86 -75.30
CA HIS A 39 -42.12 -15.20 -76.73
C HIS A 39 -40.93 -15.97 -77.32
N ASP A 40 -41.14 -17.26 -77.61
CA ASP A 40 -41.31 -17.77 -78.97
C ASP A 40 -41.81 -19.23 -79.00
N CYS A 41 -42.49 -19.58 -80.10
CA CYS A 41 -43.33 -20.77 -80.32
C CYS A 41 -42.61 -21.97 -80.98
N TYR A 42 -43.31 -23.12 -80.95
CA TYR A 42 -43.13 -24.37 -81.76
C TYR A 42 -41.88 -25.22 -81.42
N GLN A 43 -41.88 -26.56 -81.40
CA GLN A 43 -42.70 -27.60 -82.03
C GLN A 43 -42.48 -28.96 -81.32
N HIS A 44 -43.39 -29.90 -81.56
CA HIS A 44 -43.41 -31.31 -81.09
C HIS A 44 -42.10 -32.11 -81.23
N HIS A 45 -41.86 -33.09 -80.33
CA HIS A 45 -41.79 -34.53 -80.66
C HIS A 45 -41.63 -35.41 -79.41
N GLU A 46 -42.19 -36.62 -79.51
CA GLU A 46 -42.33 -37.64 -78.46
C GLU A 46 -41.09 -38.51 -78.20
N TYR A 47 -41.16 -39.23 -77.07
CA TYR A 47 -40.44 -40.44 -76.63
C TYR A 47 -38.99 -40.32 -76.12
N GLY A 48 -38.80 -40.75 -74.86
CA GLY A 48 -37.75 -41.72 -74.55
C GLY A 48 -36.75 -41.39 -73.44
N VAL A 49 -37.04 -41.90 -72.24
CA VAL A 49 -36.10 -42.70 -71.43
C VAL A 49 -34.95 -41.99 -70.67
N LEU A 50 -35.12 -42.08 -69.34
CA LEU A 50 -34.15 -42.27 -68.24
C LEU A 50 -33.29 -41.10 -67.71
N MET A 51 -33.56 -40.88 -66.41
CA MET A 51 -32.64 -40.58 -65.32
C MET A 51 -31.70 -39.38 -65.50
N GLN A 52 -31.96 -38.35 -64.70
CA GLN A 52 -31.00 -37.97 -63.68
C GLN A 52 -31.69 -37.29 -62.49
N ALA A 53 -31.86 -38.12 -61.46
CA ALA A 53 -31.41 -37.83 -60.11
C ALA A 53 -32.18 -36.75 -59.33
N ALA A 54 -33.27 -37.22 -58.72
CA ALA A 54 -33.82 -36.65 -57.51
C ALA A 54 -32.77 -36.62 -56.38
N TRP A 55 -32.00 -35.53 -56.26
CA TRP A 55 -31.10 -35.27 -55.14
C TRP A 55 -31.60 -34.18 -54.17
N LEU A 56 -32.91 -33.86 -54.19
CA LEU A 56 -33.48 -32.81 -53.33
C LEU A 56 -34.40 -33.33 -52.22
N ARG A 57 -34.39 -34.63 -51.91
CA ARG A 57 -35.22 -35.17 -50.82
C ARG A 57 -34.42 -36.13 -49.94
N LYS A 58 -33.72 -35.60 -48.92
CA LYS A 58 -33.44 -36.30 -47.63
C LYS A 58 -32.64 -35.48 -46.57
N GLN A 59 -32.87 -34.17 -46.41
CA GLN A 59 -32.28 -33.41 -45.27
C GLN A 59 -33.28 -32.55 -44.46
N SER A 60 -34.59 -32.70 -44.65
CA SER A 60 -35.58 -31.88 -43.95
C SER A 60 -35.80 -32.25 -42.46
N GLY A 61 -35.28 -33.38 -41.98
CA GLY A 61 -35.38 -33.79 -40.57
C GLY A 61 -34.14 -33.48 -39.72
N GLN A 62 -32.95 -33.54 -40.32
CA GLN A 62 -31.67 -33.37 -39.59
C GLN A 62 -31.45 -31.92 -39.16
N ALA A 63 -31.87 -30.95 -39.97
CA ALA A 63 -31.77 -29.54 -39.64
C ALA A 63 -32.54 -29.20 -38.35
N VAL A 64 -33.72 -29.77 -38.15
CA VAL A 64 -34.53 -29.55 -36.94
C VAL A 64 -33.83 -30.10 -35.70
N VAL A 65 -33.20 -31.28 -35.81
CA VAL A 65 -32.42 -31.88 -34.71
C VAL A 65 -31.21 -31.01 -34.36
N LEU A 66 -30.47 -30.52 -35.36
CA LEU A 66 -29.33 -29.63 -35.14
C LEU A 66 -29.74 -28.31 -34.50
N VAL A 67 -30.86 -27.73 -34.93
CA VAL A 67 -31.39 -26.49 -34.32
C VAL A 67 -31.83 -26.75 -32.88
N ALA A 68 -32.52 -27.85 -32.59
CA ALA A 68 -32.94 -28.19 -31.23
C ALA A 68 -31.74 -28.37 -30.29
N VAL A 69 -30.68 -29.06 -30.74
CA VAL A 69 -29.43 -29.21 -29.98
C VAL A 69 -28.70 -27.88 -29.83
N ALA A 70 -28.64 -27.06 -30.88
CA ALA A 70 -28.00 -25.75 -30.82
C ALA A 70 -28.70 -24.82 -29.82
N VAL A 71 -30.03 -24.77 -29.81
CA VAL A 71 -30.79 -23.98 -28.83
C VAL A 71 -30.53 -24.49 -27.42
N LEU A 72 -30.54 -25.81 -27.19
CA LEU A 72 -30.20 -26.40 -25.89
C LEU A 72 -28.81 -25.94 -25.42
N VAL A 73 -27.79 -26.07 -26.27
CA VAL A 73 -26.41 -25.67 -25.95
C VAL A 73 -26.30 -24.17 -25.70
N LEU A 74 -26.92 -23.34 -26.54
CA LEU A 74 -26.90 -21.88 -26.36
C LEU A 74 -27.61 -21.44 -25.08
N THR A 75 -28.73 -22.08 -24.72
CA THR A 75 -29.42 -21.81 -23.44
C THR A 75 -28.57 -22.23 -22.24
N ALA A 76 -27.86 -23.36 -22.32
CA ALA A 76 -26.95 -23.79 -21.27
C ALA A 76 -25.76 -22.83 -21.09
N ILE A 77 -25.20 -22.31 -22.20
CA ILE A 77 -24.14 -21.31 -22.16
C ILE A 77 -24.66 -19.99 -21.59
N LEU A 78 -25.86 -19.54 -21.99
CA LEU A 78 -26.48 -18.33 -21.46
C LEU A 78 -26.74 -18.43 -19.95
N ALA A 79 -27.27 -19.57 -19.50
CA ALA A 79 -27.48 -19.88 -18.09
C ALA A 79 -26.18 -19.72 -17.29
N LEU A 80 -25.10 -20.32 -17.78
CA LEU A 80 -23.78 -20.24 -17.16
C LEU A 80 -23.22 -18.81 -17.20
N ALA A 81 -23.45 -18.07 -18.29
CA ALA A 81 -22.99 -16.69 -18.43
C ALA A 81 -23.70 -15.74 -17.44
N LEU A 82 -24.99 -15.95 -17.17
CA LEU A 82 -25.76 -15.15 -16.21
C LEU A 82 -25.30 -15.39 -14.77
N ASP A 83 -25.31 -16.66 -14.32
CA ASP A 83 -24.88 -16.99 -12.95
C ASP A 83 -23.39 -16.67 -12.76
N GLY A 84 -22.54 -17.02 -13.73
CA GLY A 84 -21.10 -16.73 -13.69
C GLY A 84 -20.79 -15.24 -13.71
N GLY A 85 -21.53 -14.46 -14.51
CA GLY A 85 -21.40 -13.01 -14.58
C GLY A 85 -21.80 -12.33 -13.26
N ALA A 86 -22.93 -12.74 -12.66
CA ALA A 86 -23.38 -12.22 -11.37
C ALA A 86 -22.39 -12.53 -10.24
N ILE A 87 -21.93 -13.79 -10.16
CA ILE A 87 -20.91 -14.23 -9.19
C ILE A 87 -19.61 -13.43 -9.37
N TYR A 88 -19.18 -13.19 -10.61
CA TYR A 88 -17.95 -12.44 -10.90
C TYR A 88 -18.02 -10.98 -10.44
N LEU A 89 -19.15 -10.32 -10.71
CA LEU A 89 -19.37 -8.93 -10.31
C LEU A 89 -19.42 -8.79 -8.79
N ASP A 90 -20.16 -9.67 -8.13
CA ASP A 90 -20.25 -9.69 -6.67
C ASP A 90 -18.90 -10.00 -6.02
N LYS A 91 -18.13 -10.94 -6.58
CA LYS A 91 -16.75 -11.21 -6.15
C LYS A 91 -15.84 -9.99 -6.28
N ARG A 92 -15.97 -9.18 -7.34
CA ARG A 92 -15.21 -7.92 -7.47
C ARG A 92 -15.65 -6.88 -6.45
N GLN A 93 -16.95 -6.73 -6.21
CA GLN A 93 -17.47 -5.82 -5.19
C GLN A 93 -16.97 -6.18 -3.79
N LEU A 94 -17.00 -7.47 -3.45
CA LEU A 94 -16.45 -7.98 -2.19
C LEU A 94 -14.98 -7.63 -2.00
N GLN A 95 -14.15 -7.76 -3.04
CA GLN A 95 -12.74 -7.41 -2.95
C GLN A 95 -12.55 -5.91 -2.78
N ASN A 96 -13.21 -5.08 -3.60
CA ASN A 96 -13.11 -3.62 -3.47
C ASN A 96 -13.56 -3.13 -2.07
N ALA A 97 -14.61 -3.74 -1.52
CA ALA A 97 -15.08 -3.44 -0.17
C ALA A 97 -14.05 -3.86 0.89
N ALA A 98 -13.50 -5.07 0.80
CA ALA A 98 -12.47 -5.54 1.71
C ALA A 98 -11.21 -4.67 1.66
N ASP A 99 -10.75 -4.29 0.46
CA ASP A 99 -9.54 -3.47 0.25
C ASP A 99 -9.71 -2.07 0.84
N SER A 100 -10.84 -1.41 0.56
CA SER A 100 -11.14 -0.08 1.12
C SER A 100 -11.23 -0.11 2.64
N ALA A 101 -11.86 -1.15 3.20
CA ALA A 101 -11.99 -1.34 4.64
C ALA A 101 -10.64 -1.64 5.30
N ALA A 102 -9.81 -2.46 4.64
CA ALA A 102 -8.48 -2.78 5.14
C ALA A 102 -7.61 -1.53 5.22
N LEU A 103 -7.58 -0.71 4.16
CA LEU A 103 -6.82 0.53 4.13
C LEU A 103 -7.31 1.51 5.20
N ALA A 104 -8.61 1.73 5.30
CA ALA A 104 -9.21 2.64 6.28
C ALA A 104 -8.98 2.20 7.74
N GLY A 105 -8.96 0.90 8.01
CA GLY A 105 -8.57 0.38 9.31
C GLY A 105 -7.07 0.56 9.58
N ALA A 106 -6.23 0.27 8.58
CA ALA A 106 -4.79 0.40 8.71
C ALA A 106 -4.35 1.85 8.98
N GLU A 107 -4.98 2.85 8.37
CA GLU A 107 -4.70 4.28 8.60
C GLU A 107 -4.67 4.66 10.10
N LEU A 108 -5.47 3.98 10.93
CA LEU A 108 -5.58 4.27 12.37
C LEU A 108 -4.76 3.32 13.26
N LEU A 109 -4.07 2.31 12.72
CA LEU A 109 -3.27 1.37 13.53
C LEU A 109 -2.11 2.02 14.26
N MET A 110 -1.52 3.06 13.65
CA MET A 110 -0.40 3.80 14.22
C MET A 110 -0.82 5.05 14.99
N ALA A 111 -2.13 5.19 15.27
CA ALA A 111 -2.62 6.24 16.16
C ALA A 111 -2.21 5.93 17.61
N VAL A 112 -1.81 6.98 18.33
CA VAL A 112 -1.39 6.92 19.72
C VAL A 112 -2.41 7.69 20.59
N PRO A 113 -3.07 7.09 21.60
CA PRO A 113 -3.12 5.65 21.86
C PRO A 113 -3.92 4.89 20.79
N PRO A 114 -3.63 3.60 20.55
CA PRO A 114 -4.39 2.79 19.61
C PRO A 114 -5.80 2.50 20.16
N SER A 115 -6.83 2.87 19.39
CA SER A 115 -8.21 2.51 19.71
C SER A 115 -8.72 1.50 18.69
N TYR A 116 -8.70 0.22 19.05
CA TYR A 116 -9.26 -0.84 18.20
C TYR A 116 -10.73 -0.58 17.86
N THR A 117 -11.47 0.04 18.76
CA THR A 117 -12.85 0.49 18.51
C THR A 117 -12.91 1.49 17.36
N ALA A 118 -12.10 2.55 17.38
CA ALA A 118 -12.05 3.53 16.29
C ALA A 118 -11.62 2.88 14.97
N ILE A 119 -10.58 2.04 15.01
CA ILE A 119 -10.05 1.30 13.85
C ILE A 119 -11.15 0.43 13.21
N HIS A 120 -11.84 -0.42 13.98
CA HIS A 120 -12.90 -1.28 13.48
C HIS A 120 -14.10 -0.50 12.92
N ASN A 121 -14.45 0.61 13.56
CA ASN A 121 -15.55 1.45 13.10
C ASN A 121 -15.22 2.12 11.76
N GLN A 122 -14.00 2.65 11.62
CA GLN A 122 -13.54 3.28 10.37
C GLN A 122 -13.47 2.27 9.21
N ALA A 123 -12.95 1.07 9.47
CA ALA A 123 -12.95 -0.03 8.50
C ALA A 123 -14.38 -0.42 8.08
N MET A 124 -15.28 -0.57 9.05
CA MET A 124 -16.67 -0.94 8.77
C MET A 124 -17.41 0.12 7.94
N LEU A 125 -17.18 1.41 8.20
CA LEU A 125 -17.83 2.48 7.44
C LEU A 125 -17.45 2.43 5.95
N ASN A 126 -16.17 2.24 5.65
CA ASN A 126 -15.69 2.12 4.27
C ASN A 126 -16.17 0.83 3.60
N LEU A 127 -16.23 -0.27 4.36
CA LEU A 127 -16.76 -1.54 3.89
C LEU A 127 -18.22 -1.42 3.42
N LEU A 128 -19.09 -0.84 4.26
CA LEU A 128 -20.53 -0.74 3.99
C LEU A 128 -20.84 0.16 2.80
N GLN A 129 -20.03 1.19 2.54
CA GLN A 129 -20.19 2.04 1.35
C GLN A 129 -19.99 1.27 0.03
N ASN A 130 -19.21 0.19 0.06
CA ASN A 130 -18.87 -0.60 -1.11
C ASN A 130 -19.72 -1.89 -1.24
N LEU A 131 -20.62 -2.16 -0.28
CA LEU A 131 -21.50 -3.33 -0.30
C LEU A 131 -22.97 -2.92 -0.39
N PRO A 132 -23.64 -3.14 -1.53
CA PRO A 132 -25.02 -2.70 -1.74
C PRO A 132 -26.00 -3.44 -0.83
N GLY A 133 -27.03 -2.75 -0.37
CA GLY A 133 -28.07 -3.34 0.48
C GLY A 133 -27.61 -3.73 1.90
N THR A 134 -26.37 -3.40 2.25
CA THR A 134 -25.88 -3.57 3.61
C THR A 134 -26.28 -2.39 4.49
N SER A 135 -26.61 -2.70 5.72
CA SER A 135 -26.84 -1.69 6.75
C SER A 135 -26.52 -2.33 8.08
N LYS A 136 -25.69 -1.67 8.89
CA LYS A 136 -25.50 -2.04 10.28
C LYS A 136 -26.12 -0.96 11.16
N ALA A 137 -27.07 -1.34 12.01
CA ALA A 137 -27.61 -0.44 13.01
C ALA A 137 -26.57 -0.22 14.12
N GLY A 138 -26.10 1.03 14.27
CA GLY A 138 -25.18 1.44 15.32
C GLY A 138 -23.69 1.21 15.02
N THR A 139 -22.85 1.62 15.98
CA THR A 139 -21.39 1.51 15.93
C THR A 139 -20.97 0.03 15.86
N ALA A 140 -20.07 -0.33 14.94
CA ALA A 140 -19.66 -1.72 14.74
C ALA A 140 -19.07 -2.34 16.02
N CYS A 141 -18.40 -1.50 16.81
CA CYS A 141 -17.92 -1.73 18.16
C CYS A 141 -18.38 -0.56 19.05
N SER A 142 -19.27 -0.80 20.02
CA SER A 142 -19.69 0.23 21.01
C SER A 142 -19.33 -0.15 22.45
N ALA A 143 -19.89 -1.25 22.98
CA ALA A 143 -19.66 -1.69 24.37
C ALA A 143 -19.16 -3.14 24.51
N SER A 144 -19.34 -3.97 23.47
CA SER A 144 -19.04 -5.41 23.48
C SER A 144 -17.63 -5.77 22.99
N CYS A 145 -16.85 -4.79 22.51
CA CYS A 145 -15.49 -5.00 22.00
C CYS A 145 -14.51 -3.89 22.39
N PRO A 146 -14.43 -3.44 23.66
CA PRO A 146 -13.35 -2.55 24.05
C PRO A 146 -12.03 -3.31 23.93
N ASN A 147 -11.16 -2.83 23.04
CA ASN A 147 -9.78 -3.31 22.87
C ASN A 147 -9.60 -4.73 22.29
N LEU A 148 -10.60 -5.29 21.61
CA LEU A 148 -10.39 -6.55 20.88
C LEU A 148 -9.62 -6.29 19.58
N LYS A 149 -8.53 -7.03 19.39
CA LYS A 149 -7.71 -7.03 18.16
C LYS A 149 -8.44 -7.65 16.97
N THR A 150 -9.39 -8.54 17.24
CA THR A 150 -10.15 -9.29 16.21
C THR A 150 -11.61 -9.40 16.61
N ILE A 151 -12.50 -9.17 15.65
CA ILE A 151 -13.96 -9.31 15.79
C ILE A 151 -14.53 -10.03 14.57
N GLY A 152 -15.69 -10.67 14.72
CA GLY A 152 -16.35 -11.34 13.60
C GLY A 152 -15.76 -12.70 13.22
N ILE A 153 -15.06 -13.35 14.15
CA ILE A 153 -14.42 -14.67 13.97
C ILE A 153 -15.36 -15.63 13.24
N PRO A 154 -14.88 -16.37 12.23
CA PRO A 154 -15.73 -17.20 11.40
C PRO A 154 -16.22 -18.45 12.14
N VAL A 155 -17.50 -18.79 11.96
CA VAL A 155 -18.13 -20.02 12.42
C VAL A 155 -18.53 -20.83 11.19
N ALA A 156 -18.08 -22.08 11.11
CA ALA A 156 -18.28 -22.94 9.93
C ALA A 156 -17.82 -22.29 8.60
N GLY A 157 -16.79 -21.43 8.65
CA GLY A 157 -16.22 -20.78 7.47
C GLY A 157 -16.90 -19.48 7.03
N VAL A 158 -17.81 -18.91 7.83
CA VAL A 158 -18.50 -17.63 7.57
C VAL A 158 -18.33 -16.69 8.76
N GLY A 159 -18.00 -15.42 8.52
CA GLY A 159 -17.86 -14.40 9.57
C GLY A 159 -19.09 -14.28 10.48
N SER A 160 -18.89 -13.93 11.75
CA SER A 160 -19.99 -13.86 12.73
C SER A 160 -20.71 -12.51 12.77
N ILE A 161 -20.12 -11.45 12.20
CA ILE A 161 -20.80 -10.15 12.08
C ILE A 161 -21.65 -10.18 10.81
N ASN A 162 -22.97 -10.23 10.97
CA ASN A 162 -23.93 -10.16 9.88
C ASN A 162 -24.20 -8.69 9.49
N LEU A 163 -24.06 -8.35 8.21
CA LEU A 163 -24.26 -7.01 7.65
C LEU A 163 -25.60 -6.84 6.92
N THR A 164 -26.48 -7.84 7.03
CA THR A 164 -27.70 -8.01 6.23
C THR A 164 -27.39 -8.37 4.78
N ALA A 165 -28.42 -8.67 3.98
CA ALA A 165 -28.31 -9.03 2.58
C ALA A 165 -27.38 -10.23 2.30
N GLY A 166 -27.18 -11.12 3.28
CA GLY A 166 -26.32 -12.29 3.14
C GLY A 166 -24.81 -12.02 3.29
N TYR A 167 -24.41 -10.80 3.65
CA TYR A 167 -23.03 -10.42 3.87
C TYR A 167 -22.58 -10.66 5.32
N PHE A 168 -21.36 -11.14 5.48
CA PHE A 168 -20.72 -11.39 6.76
C PHE A 168 -19.28 -10.90 6.76
N VAL A 169 -18.75 -10.51 7.91
CA VAL A 169 -17.39 -9.94 7.99
C VAL A 169 -16.64 -10.36 9.24
N GLU A 170 -15.32 -10.43 9.09
CA GLU A 170 -14.31 -10.53 10.14
C GLU A 170 -13.34 -9.36 9.95
N LEU A 171 -13.05 -8.64 11.03
CA LEU A 171 -12.08 -7.56 11.06
C LEU A 171 -11.00 -7.91 12.08
N SER A 172 -9.74 -7.78 11.70
CA SER A 172 -8.61 -8.20 12.53
C SER A 172 -7.42 -7.26 12.35
N ALA A 173 -6.75 -6.92 13.44
CA ALA A 173 -5.51 -6.16 13.46
C ALA A 173 -4.35 -7.10 13.85
N PRO A 174 -3.94 -8.10 13.06
CA PRO A 174 -3.03 -9.18 13.47
C PRO A 174 -1.66 -8.72 13.99
N THR A 175 -1.18 -7.54 13.60
CA THR A 175 0.03 -6.91 14.15
C THR A 175 -0.26 -5.45 14.50
N SER A 176 0.68 -4.77 15.15
CA SER A 176 0.59 -3.32 15.45
C SER A 176 0.54 -2.43 14.20
N TYR A 177 0.87 -2.97 13.02
CA TYR A 177 0.94 -2.21 11.75
C TYR A 177 0.18 -2.89 10.60
N THR A 178 -0.41 -4.08 10.81
CA THR A 178 -1.16 -4.82 9.79
C THR A 178 -2.62 -4.95 10.18
N TYR A 179 -3.51 -4.57 9.26
CA TYR A 179 -4.95 -4.72 9.36
C TYR A 179 -5.47 -5.65 8.29
N GLN A 180 -6.46 -6.47 8.62
CA GLN A 180 -7.01 -7.48 7.75
C GLN A 180 -8.53 -7.50 7.83
N VAL A 181 -9.17 -7.63 6.67
CA VAL A 181 -10.61 -7.72 6.52
C VAL A 181 -10.94 -8.94 5.69
N SER A 182 -11.82 -9.80 6.21
CA SER A 182 -12.38 -10.92 5.48
C SER A 182 -13.88 -10.72 5.35
N VAL A 183 -14.42 -10.81 4.13
CA VAL A 183 -15.85 -10.61 3.84
C VAL A 183 -16.39 -11.84 3.15
N TRP A 184 -17.56 -12.30 3.56
CA TRP A 184 -18.29 -13.38 2.93
C TRP A 184 -19.64 -12.89 2.43
N HIS A 185 -20.13 -13.49 1.36
CA HIS A 185 -21.50 -13.27 0.88
C HIS A 185 -22.13 -14.58 0.44
N THR A 186 -23.34 -14.83 0.90
CA THR A 186 -24.18 -15.94 0.43
C THR A 186 -24.98 -15.47 -0.79
N HIS A 187 -24.42 -15.66 -1.97
CA HIS A 187 -25.00 -15.21 -3.23
C HIS A 187 -26.07 -16.20 -3.74
N PRO A 188 -27.32 -15.76 -3.99
CA PRO A 188 -28.32 -16.60 -4.63
C PRO A 188 -28.02 -16.75 -6.12
N VAL A 189 -28.02 -17.99 -6.61
CA VAL A 189 -27.85 -18.30 -8.04
C VAL A 189 -29.21 -18.50 -8.71
N ALA A 190 -29.39 -17.95 -9.89
CA ALA A 190 -30.70 -17.88 -10.53
C ALA A 190 -31.00 -19.14 -11.37
N VAL A 191 -30.01 -19.68 -12.07
CA VAL A 191 -30.23 -20.78 -13.02
C VAL A 191 -29.76 -22.13 -12.50
N ALA A 192 -28.68 -22.17 -11.72
CA ALA A 192 -28.15 -23.39 -11.11
C ALA A 192 -29.20 -24.26 -10.37
N PRO A 193 -30.14 -23.72 -9.56
CA PRO A 193 -31.12 -24.57 -8.88
C PRO A 193 -32.13 -25.24 -9.83
N ILE A 194 -32.38 -24.67 -11.02
CA ILE A 194 -33.25 -25.29 -12.05
C ILE A 194 -32.68 -26.64 -12.50
N HIS A 195 -31.36 -26.81 -12.42
CA HIS A 195 -30.65 -28.02 -12.82
C HIS A 195 -30.27 -28.93 -11.63
N GLY A 196 -30.85 -28.70 -10.45
CA GLY A 196 -30.63 -29.53 -9.25
C GLY A 196 -29.37 -29.20 -8.45
N PHE A 197 -28.68 -28.10 -8.78
CA PHE A 197 -27.59 -27.58 -7.95
C PHE A 197 -28.12 -26.80 -6.74
N GLN A 198 -27.22 -26.44 -5.83
CA GLN A 198 -27.57 -25.61 -4.68
C GLN A 198 -28.07 -24.23 -5.15
N SER A 199 -29.03 -23.66 -4.40
CA SER A 199 -29.63 -22.36 -4.71
C SER A 199 -28.79 -21.17 -4.27
N THR A 200 -27.68 -21.41 -3.57
CA THR A 200 -26.77 -20.38 -3.08
C THR A 200 -25.32 -20.84 -3.20
N ILE A 201 -24.41 -19.88 -3.33
CA ILE A 201 -22.96 -20.08 -3.27
C ILE A 201 -22.36 -19.07 -2.31
N THR A 202 -21.41 -19.51 -1.49
CA THR A 202 -20.67 -18.61 -0.59
C THR A 202 -19.43 -18.09 -1.30
N LEU A 203 -19.34 -16.77 -1.45
CA LEU A 203 -18.17 -16.07 -1.96
C LEU A 203 -17.42 -15.45 -0.79
N ALA A 204 -16.09 -15.42 -0.86
CA ALA A 204 -15.26 -14.88 0.21
C ALA A 204 -14.16 -14.01 -0.38
N ALA A 205 -13.93 -12.82 0.16
CA ALA A 205 -12.85 -11.88 -0.15
C ALA A 205 -12.02 -11.63 1.10
N ARG A 206 -10.72 -11.40 0.92
CA ARG A 206 -9.80 -11.09 2.01
C ARG A 206 -8.81 -10.05 1.52
N ALA A 207 -8.69 -8.99 2.30
CA ALA A 207 -7.76 -7.91 2.07
C ALA A 207 -6.88 -7.71 3.31
N THR A 208 -5.63 -7.34 3.07
CA THR A 208 -4.65 -7.00 4.10
C THR A 208 -4.03 -5.67 3.72
N ALA A 209 -4.03 -4.72 4.65
CA ALA A 209 -3.36 -3.44 4.50
C ALA A 209 -2.36 -3.25 5.63
N GLN A 210 -1.27 -2.57 5.33
CA GLN A 210 -0.24 -2.25 6.32
C GLN A 210 -0.07 -0.75 6.38
N ASN A 211 -0.05 -0.21 7.59
CA ASN A 211 0.34 1.17 7.84
C ASN A 211 1.63 1.14 8.64
N ALA A 212 2.73 1.43 7.94
CA ALA A 212 4.06 1.54 8.50
C ALA A 212 4.52 3.01 8.55
N ASN A 213 3.59 3.96 8.64
CA ASN A 213 3.93 5.36 8.93
C ASN A 213 4.39 5.45 10.38
N LEU A 214 5.62 5.00 10.68
CA LEU A 214 6.23 4.95 11.99
C LEU A 214 6.34 6.39 12.54
N PRO A 215 5.39 6.87 13.36
CA PRO A 215 5.35 8.28 13.78
C PRO A 215 6.26 8.45 14.99
N TYR A 216 7.43 7.82 14.95
CA TYR A 216 8.39 7.73 16.02
C TYR A 216 9.62 8.54 15.63
N ALA A 217 10.16 9.31 16.56
CA ALA A 217 11.44 9.99 16.37
C ALA A 217 12.58 8.96 16.30
N VAL A 218 12.42 7.82 16.96
CA VAL A 218 13.45 6.77 17.05
C VAL A 218 12.84 5.41 16.74
N VAL A 219 13.46 4.66 15.83
CA VAL A 219 13.08 3.28 15.50
C VAL A 219 14.33 2.41 15.59
N LEU A 220 14.27 1.33 16.37
CA LEU A 220 15.40 0.46 16.67
C LEU A 220 15.10 -0.98 16.26
N LEU A 221 15.75 -1.41 15.17
CA LEU A 221 15.45 -2.65 14.44
C LEU A 221 16.52 -3.74 14.64
N GLN A 222 16.98 -3.98 15.87
CA GLN A 222 17.94 -5.07 16.09
C GLN A 222 17.28 -6.42 15.81
N ASP A 223 17.76 -7.10 14.77
CA ASP A 223 17.20 -8.36 14.30
C ASP A 223 18.18 -9.53 14.39
N LYS A 224 19.43 -9.27 14.80
CA LYS A 224 20.44 -10.34 14.93
C LYS A 224 20.09 -11.21 16.14
N PRO A 225 19.83 -12.53 15.97
CA PRO A 225 19.45 -13.42 17.08
C PRO A 225 20.48 -13.47 18.22
N ALA A 226 21.77 -13.30 17.88
CA ALA A 226 22.86 -13.24 18.85
C ALA A 226 22.72 -12.09 19.87
N TYR A 227 21.95 -11.04 19.51
CA TYR A 227 21.76 -9.85 20.32
C TYR A 227 20.35 -9.74 20.93
N ALA A 228 19.50 -10.76 20.79
CA ALA A 228 18.11 -10.76 21.26
C ALA A 228 17.95 -10.64 22.80
N GLN A 229 19.04 -10.82 23.55
CA GLN A 229 19.07 -10.69 25.01
C GLN A 229 19.45 -9.28 25.50
N TRP A 230 19.86 -8.39 24.60
CA TRP A 230 20.26 -7.04 24.94
C TRP A 230 19.14 -6.05 24.61
N SER A 231 19.07 -4.96 25.38
CA SER A 231 18.19 -3.84 25.08
C SER A 231 18.69 -3.12 23.82
N ASN A 232 17.79 -2.80 22.88
CA ASN A 232 18.17 -2.04 21.68
C ASN A 232 18.54 -0.60 22.03
N PHE A 233 17.88 -0.08 23.07
CA PHE A 233 18.15 1.22 23.62
C PHE A 233 18.68 1.07 25.04
N SER A 234 19.74 1.79 25.36
CA SER A 234 20.28 1.86 26.71
C SER A 234 20.88 3.23 26.97
N ILE A 235 20.38 3.92 28.00
CA ILE A 235 21.00 5.14 28.52
C ILE A 235 21.95 4.75 29.64
N ASN A 236 23.23 5.08 29.48
CA ASN A 236 24.26 4.85 30.50
C ASN A 236 24.89 6.19 30.93
N GLY A 237 25.29 6.26 32.21
CA GLY A 237 25.85 7.47 32.82
C GLY A 237 24.81 8.29 33.61
N THR A 238 25.31 9.10 34.55
CA THR A 238 24.45 9.90 35.45
C THR A 238 24.88 11.37 35.42
N PRO A 239 24.01 12.32 35.04
CA PRO A 239 22.67 12.14 34.46
C PRO A 239 22.74 11.91 32.93
N GLY A 240 22.14 10.82 32.45
CA GLY A 240 21.90 10.59 31.02
C GLY A 240 20.42 10.78 30.69
N SER A 241 20.11 11.52 29.63
CA SER A 241 18.74 11.67 29.15
C SER A 241 18.66 11.83 27.64
N ILE A 242 17.53 11.45 27.07
CA ILE A 242 17.15 11.72 25.69
C ILE A 242 15.90 12.60 25.69
N THR A 243 15.94 13.68 24.91
CA THR A 243 14.76 14.49 24.63
C THR A 243 14.34 14.26 23.19
N MET A 244 13.11 13.81 22.98
CA MET A 244 12.52 13.62 21.68
C MET A 244 11.46 14.69 21.44
N GLN A 245 11.56 15.40 20.31
CA GLN A 245 10.61 16.44 19.93
C GLN A 245 9.60 15.87 18.91
N GLY A 246 8.31 16.13 19.12
CA GLY A 246 7.32 15.93 18.07
C GLY A 246 7.51 16.95 16.94
N GLY A 247 7.25 16.57 15.69
CA GLY A 247 7.40 17.42 14.51
C GLY A 247 6.30 18.49 14.34
N GLY A 248 5.79 19.03 15.46
CA GLY A 248 4.93 20.22 15.52
C GLY A 248 3.48 20.06 15.03
N GLY A 249 3.04 18.87 14.60
CA GLY A 249 1.69 18.62 14.09
C GLY A 249 1.07 17.33 14.64
N ALA A 250 -0.26 17.21 14.57
CA ALA A 250 -1.02 16.10 15.17
C ALA A 250 -0.59 14.68 14.69
N GLY A 251 0.02 14.58 13.50
CA GLY A 251 0.57 13.34 12.92
C GLY A 251 2.07 13.12 13.09
N ASN A 252 2.81 14.10 13.64
CA ASN A 252 4.27 14.03 13.80
C ASN A 252 4.61 13.94 15.28
N ARG A 253 4.65 12.72 15.82
CA ARG A 253 4.93 12.48 17.24
C ARG A 253 6.37 12.00 17.43
N GLY A 254 6.96 12.29 18.58
CA GLY A 254 8.37 12.08 18.89
C GLY A 254 8.63 10.80 19.68
N GLY A 255 7.89 9.71 19.41
CA GLY A 255 8.00 8.46 20.18
C GLY A 255 9.24 7.60 19.87
N MET A 256 9.33 6.44 20.51
CA MET A 256 10.36 5.44 20.25
C MET A 256 9.71 4.06 19.99
N PHE A 257 10.18 3.37 18.95
CA PHE A 257 9.85 1.97 18.71
C PHE A 257 11.11 1.10 18.77
N SER A 258 11.01 -0.06 19.40
CA SER A 258 12.12 -0.99 19.56
C SER A 258 11.72 -2.46 19.37
N ASN A 259 12.47 -3.21 18.55
CA ASN A 259 12.34 -4.66 18.43
C ASN A 259 12.76 -5.43 19.69
N ALA A 260 13.50 -4.81 20.60
CA ALA A 260 13.84 -5.38 21.91
C ALA A 260 13.58 -4.39 23.04
N SER A 261 14.19 -4.62 24.19
CA SER A 261 13.96 -3.82 25.40
C SER A 261 14.45 -2.37 25.28
N ILE A 262 13.79 -1.45 25.97
CA ILE A 262 14.18 -0.03 26.11
C ILE A 262 14.68 0.19 27.54
N ALA A 263 15.99 0.23 27.75
CA ALA A 263 16.58 0.48 29.07
C ALA A 263 16.73 1.99 29.34
N PRO A 264 15.93 2.59 30.24
CA PRO A 264 15.94 4.05 30.48
C PRO A 264 17.14 4.51 31.32
N GLY A 265 17.99 3.59 31.80
CA GLY A 265 19.06 3.93 32.73
C GLY A 265 18.54 4.45 34.07
N ASN A 266 19.37 5.24 34.77
CA ASN A 266 19.09 5.76 36.12
C ASN A 266 18.74 7.26 36.15
N GLY A 267 18.55 7.89 34.99
CA GLY A 267 18.21 9.31 34.89
C GLY A 267 16.77 9.60 35.33
N ALA A 268 16.54 10.77 35.93
CA ALA A 268 15.21 11.25 36.31
C ALA A 268 15.08 12.75 35.95
N PRO A 269 14.53 13.11 34.77
CA PRO A 269 14.05 12.23 33.71
C PRO A 269 15.18 11.65 32.85
N SER A 270 14.97 10.44 32.36
CA SER A 270 15.83 9.82 31.34
C SER A 270 15.25 9.92 29.95
N ILE A 271 13.92 9.88 29.82
CA ILE A 271 13.22 10.02 28.54
C ILE A 271 12.25 11.20 28.66
N ILE A 272 12.43 12.18 27.80
CA ILE A 272 11.64 13.40 27.79
C ILE A 272 10.98 13.52 26.41
N PHE A 273 9.65 13.56 26.38
CA PHE A 273 8.92 14.08 25.24
C PHE A 273 8.77 15.59 25.42
N SER A 274 9.17 16.37 24.41
CA SER A 274 9.10 17.83 24.43
C SER A 274 7.68 18.33 24.83
N PRO A 275 7.53 19.50 25.48
CA PRO A 275 6.22 19.98 25.92
C PRO A 275 5.24 20.33 24.77
N GLY A 276 3.99 19.85 24.90
CA GLY A 276 2.81 20.14 24.06
C GLY A 276 1.80 18.97 24.07
N THR A 277 0.74 19.02 23.26
CA THR A 277 -0.34 18.00 23.26
C THR A 277 0.05 16.73 22.48
N ASP A 278 -0.18 15.55 23.06
CA ASP A 278 -0.07 14.20 22.45
C ASP A 278 1.28 13.88 21.77
N GLN A 279 2.39 14.06 22.49
CA GLN A 279 3.74 14.21 21.90
C GLN A 279 4.49 12.92 21.55
N GLY A 280 4.18 11.75 22.12
CA GLY A 280 4.91 10.52 21.80
C GLY A 280 4.53 9.32 22.66
N ASP A 281 4.92 8.13 22.22
CA ASP A 281 4.77 6.86 22.97
C ASP A 281 6.03 6.01 22.83
N LEU A 282 6.21 5.09 23.77
CA LEU A 282 7.24 4.05 23.71
C LEU A 282 6.60 2.73 23.33
N TRP A 283 7.20 2.03 22.37
CA TRP A 283 6.76 0.72 21.90
C TRP A 283 7.94 -0.24 21.91
N ALA A 284 7.73 -1.43 22.48
CA ALA A 284 8.74 -2.47 22.49
C ALA A 284 8.11 -3.84 22.23
N VAL A 285 8.82 -4.66 21.46
CA VAL A 285 8.38 -6.02 21.10
C VAL A 285 8.75 -7.02 22.19
N ASN A 286 10.00 -6.97 22.66
CA ASN A 286 10.52 -7.86 23.70
C ASN A 286 11.07 -7.07 24.89
N GLU A 287 10.17 -6.42 25.63
CA GLU A 287 10.52 -5.61 26.79
C GLU A 287 10.82 -6.48 28.02
N SER A 288 12.02 -6.32 28.61
CA SER A 288 12.41 -7.02 29.82
C SER A 288 11.58 -6.58 31.04
N ALA A 289 11.38 -7.47 32.02
CA ALA A 289 10.63 -7.11 33.23
C ALA A 289 11.35 -6.02 34.06
N ALA A 290 12.69 -6.01 34.03
CA ALA A 290 13.50 -5.02 34.74
C ALA A 290 13.37 -3.63 34.11
N ASP A 291 13.53 -3.53 32.79
CA ASP A 291 13.47 -2.25 32.06
C ASP A 291 12.06 -1.67 32.12
N ARG A 292 11.03 -2.50 32.00
CA ARG A 292 9.64 -2.07 32.20
C ARG A 292 9.39 -1.50 33.59
N THR A 293 9.94 -2.12 34.62
CA THR A 293 9.84 -1.61 36.00
C THR A 293 10.54 -0.26 36.11
N ALA A 294 11.71 -0.09 35.48
CA ALA A 294 12.43 1.17 35.44
C ALA A 294 11.64 2.26 34.68
N LEU A 295 11.09 1.96 33.50
CA LEU A 295 10.32 2.90 32.68
C LEU A 295 9.08 3.43 33.37
N ASN A 296 8.38 2.59 34.14
CA ASN A 296 7.20 2.98 34.91
C ASN A 296 7.57 3.61 36.28
N GLY A 297 8.87 3.80 36.56
CA GLY A 297 9.34 4.55 37.71
C GLY A 297 8.92 6.01 37.68
N ALA A 298 8.60 6.58 38.84
CA ALA A 298 8.16 7.97 38.93
C ALA A 298 9.21 8.95 38.39
N GLY A 299 8.83 9.76 37.40
CA GLY A 299 9.67 10.81 36.84
C GLY A 299 10.73 10.33 35.85
N VAL A 300 10.78 9.04 35.51
CA VAL A 300 11.72 8.47 34.51
C VAL A 300 11.35 8.92 33.10
N VAL A 301 10.08 8.78 32.74
CA VAL A 301 9.50 9.28 31.48
C VAL A 301 8.68 10.53 31.77
N GLN A 302 8.96 11.62 31.05
CA GLN A 302 8.27 12.90 31.18
C GLN A 302 7.70 13.37 29.83
N GLY A 303 6.63 14.17 29.89
CA GLY A 303 5.87 14.63 28.73
C GLY A 303 4.56 13.84 28.54
N GLN A 304 3.74 14.25 27.56
CA GLN A 304 2.44 13.62 27.29
C GLN A 304 2.60 12.33 26.50
N HIS A 305 2.17 11.21 27.09
CA HIS A 305 2.23 9.85 26.54
C HIS A 305 1.08 8.99 27.08
N THR A 306 0.82 7.85 26.46
CA THR A 306 -0.14 6.85 26.94
C THR A 306 0.29 6.36 28.33
N LEU A 307 -0.57 6.55 29.31
CA LEU A 307 -0.27 6.19 30.69
C LEU A 307 -0.22 4.66 30.86
N SER A 308 0.70 4.23 31.73
CA SER A 308 1.06 2.87 32.17
C SER A 308 0.09 1.72 31.84
N PRO A 309 0.62 0.55 31.40
CA PRO A 309 2.04 0.22 31.30
C PRO A 309 2.69 0.72 30.00
N ILE A 310 3.85 1.37 30.14
CA ILE A 310 4.79 1.63 29.04
C ILE A 310 5.99 0.68 29.14
N PRO A 311 6.63 0.30 28.02
CA PRO A 311 6.23 0.61 26.65
C PRO A 311 5.00 -0.21 26.23
N LEU A 312 4.27 0.30 25.24
CA LEU A 312 3.20 -0.42 24.56
C LEU A 312 3.77 -1.64 23.82
N ALA A 313 2.96 -2.68 23.69
CA ALA A 313 3.37 -3.91 23.02
C ALA A 313 3.48 -3.70 21.51
N GLY A 314 4.71 -3.71 20.99
CA GLY A 314 5.01 -3.64 19.56
C GLY A 314 4.90 -5.00 18.86
N THR A 315 4.90 -4.99 17.53
CA THR A 315 5.16 -6.20 16.72
C THR A 315 6.47 -6.02 15.98
N HIS A 316 7.29 -7.08 15.96
CA HIS A 316 8.59 -7.08 15.31
C HIS A 316 8.53 -6.41 13.94
N LEU A 317 9.35 -5.37 13.77
CA LEU A 317 9.53 -4.70 12.48
C LEU A 317 10.77 -5.30 11.83
N ASP A 318 10.57 -6.05 10.77
CA ASP A 318 11.69 -6.70 10.09
C ASP A 318 12.63 -5.66 9.49
N PHE A 319 13.93 -5.93 9.57
CA PHE A 319 14.96 -5.12 8.96
C PHE A 319 14.67 -5.03 7.45
N PRO A 320 14.62 -3.81 6.88
CA PRO A 320 14.17 -3.60 5.51
C PRO A 320 15.11 -4.19 4.44
N ASN A 321 16.22 -4.84 4.84
CA ASN A 321 17.22 -5.45 3.97
C ASN A 321 17.69 -4.51 2.84
N TYR A 322 17.80 -3.22 3.14
CA TYR A 322 18.37 -2.27 2.20
C TYR A 322 19.84 -2.64 1.95
N PRO A 323 20.29 -2.63 0.68
CA PRO A 323 21.70 -2.83 0.39
C PRO A 323 22.50 -1.72 1.07
N GLU A 324 23.61 -2.10 1.70
CA GLU A 324 24.53 -1.13 2.28
C GLU A 324 25.01 -0.17 1.19
N PRO A 325 25.08 1.14 1.48
CA PRO A 325 25.58 2.10 0.50
C PRO A 325 27.00 1.75 0.04
N VAL A 326 27.30 2.03 -1.22
CA VAL A 326 28.69 1.90 -1.71
C VAL A 326 29.56 2.88 -0.94
N ALA A 327 30.68 2.38 -0.40
CA ALA A 327 31.64 3.18 0.36
C ALA A 327 32.02 4.47 -0.41
N PRO A 328 32.01 5.66 0.23
CA PRO A 328 32.31 6.90 -0.45
C PRO A 328 33.73 6.94 -1.01
N ALA A 329 33.90 7.40 -2.25
CA ALA A 329 35.23 7.42 -2.90
C ALA A 329 36.16 8.55 -2.41
N VAL A 330 35.62 9.58 -1.76
CA VAL A 330 36.37 10.76 -1.30
C VAL A 330 36.66 10.62 0.19
N SER A 331 37.91 10.85 0.59
CA SER A 331 38.37 10.74 1.97
C SER A 331 38.81 12.10 2.53
N TYR A 332 38.51 12.32 3.81
CA TYR A 332 38.78 13.51 4.60
C TYR A 332 39.44 13.12 5.91
N ALA A 333 40.34 13.95 6.41
CA ALA A 333 41.08 13.67 7.65
C ALA A 333 40.27 13.85 8.94
N GLY A 334 38.98 14.17 8.91
CA GLY A 334 38.20 14.68 10.06
C GLY A 334 37.88 16.18 9.92
N LYS A 335 36.86 16.67 10.62
CA LYS A 335 36.49 18.10 10.61
C LYS A 335 36.09 18.59 12.00
N THR A 336 36.68 19.70 12.44
CA THR A 336 36.28 20.39 13.67
C THR A 336 35.59 21.71 13.32
N VAL A 337 34.31 21.82 13.62
CA VAL A 337 33.52 23.04 13.48
C VAL A 337 33.59 23.80 14.80
N VAL A 338 34.33 24.90 14.81
CA VAL A 338 34.71 25.64 16.03
C VAL A 338 33.71 26.74 16.39
N SER A 339 33.17 27.46 15.40
CA SER A 339 32.25 28.58 15.61
C SER A 339 31.47 28.88 14.34
N GLY A 340 30.26 29.44 14.49
CA GLY A 340 29.41 29.77 13.35
C GLY A 340 28.86 28.53 12.66
N THR A 341 28.33 28.72 11.44
CA THR A 341 27.78 27.63 10.63
C THR A 341 28.79 27.20 9.57
N ASP A 342 29.09 25.90 9.50
CA ASP A 342 29.97 25.30 8.50
C ASP A 342 29.32 24.04 7.91
N CYS A 343 29.71 23.67 6.70
CA CYS A 343 29.12 22.55 5.97
C CYS A 343 29.97 21.27 6.11
N LEU A 344 29.36 20.10 5.98
CA LEU A 344 30.04 18.80 5.87
C LEU A 344 29.71 18.18 4.51
N SER A 345 30.73 17.66 3.82
CA SER A 345 30.58 16.95 2.55
C SER A 345 30.46 15.45 2.80
N PRO A 346 29.63 14.73 2.03
CA PRO A 346 29.62 13.26 2.09
C PRO A 346 30.98 12.69 1.68
N GLY A 347 31.39 11.61 2.33
CA GLY A 347 32.73 11.04 2.19
C GLY A 347 33.15 10.16 3.38
N GLN A 348 34.36 9.62 3.27
CA GLN A 348 35.05 8.92 4.35
C GLN A 348 35.79 9.91 5.24
N TYR A 349 35.68 9.75 6.55
CA TYR A 349 36.33 10.58 7.57
C TYR A 349 37.27 9.67 8.38
N THR A 350 38.57 9.80 8.15
CA THR A 350 39.60 8.98 8.79
C THR A 350 39.90 9.41 10.23
N ASN A 351 39.17 10.40 10.76
CA ASN A 351 39.27 10.91 12.13
C ASN A 351 37.94 11.57 12.53
N ALA A 352 37.86 12.06 13.76
CA ALA A 352 36.62 12.53 14.35
C ALA A 352 35.99 13.73 13.61
N ILE A 353 34.67 13.72 13.55
CA ILE A 353 33.89 14.93 13.32
C ILE A 353 33.59 15.56 14.69
N LYS A 354 33.98 16.82 14.87
CA LYS A 354 33.77 17.55 16.12
C LYS A 354 32.98 18.82 15.86
N VAL A 355 31.95 19.09 16.66
CA VAL A 355 31.19 20.34 16.59
C VAL A 355 31.22 20.96 17.98
N GLN A 356 31.90 22.10 18.13
CA GLN A 356 32.06 22.76 19.41
C GLN A 356 30.78 23.48 19.84
N ASN A 357 30.69 23.78 21.14
CA ASN A 357 29.55 24.48 21.71
C ASN A 357 29.29 25.82 20.99
N GLY A 358 28.03 26.07 20.61
CA GLY A 358 27.62 27.26 19.87
C GLY A 358 27.95 27.25 18.37
N ALA A 359 28.57 26.19 17.85
CA ALA A 359 28.81 26.00 16.42
C ALA A 359 27.72 25.12 15.77
N GLU A 360 27.55 25.26 14.47
CA GLU A 360 26.54 24.55 13.68
C GLU A 360 27.19 23.88 12.47
N ALA A 361 27.03 22.56 12.35
CA ALA A 361 27.49 21.77 11.22
C ALA A 361 26.29 21.31 10.38
N VAL A 362 26.29 21.69 9.10
CA VAL A 362 25.23 21.34 8.14
C VAL A 362 25.74 20.26 7.18
N MET A 363 25.17 19.06 7.28
CA MET A 363 25.49 17.93 6.41
C MET A 363 24.74 18.05 5.08
N LEU A 364 25.48 18.02 3.98
CA LEU A 364 24.91 17.85 2.64
C LEU A 364 24.37 16.42 2.48
N PRO A 365 23.37 16.19 1.63
CA PRO A 365 22.81 14.86 1.39
C PRO A 365 23.89 13.87 0.89
N GLY A 366 23.84 12.63 1.38
CA GLY A 366 24.79 11.59 0.99
C GLY A 366 25.26 10.71 2.16
N VAL A 367 26.32 9.94 1.91
CA VAL A 367 26.87 8.94 2.84
C VAL A 367 28.12 9.49 3.52
N TYR A 368 28.18 9.35 4.84
CA TYR A 368 29.28 9.76 5.71
C TYR A 368 29.79 8.54 6.44
N GLN A 369 31.03 8.16 6.18
CA GLN A 369 31.66 7.02 6.84
C GLN A 369 32.73 7.53 7.80
N ILE A 370 32.54 7.37 9.11
CA ILE A 370 33.50 7.82 10.14
C ILE A 370 34.27 6.59 10.66
N GLU A 371 35.53 6.48 10.24
CA GLU A 371 36.34 5.28 10.46
C GLU A 371 37.06 5.28 11.81
N ALA A 372 37.38 6.45 12.36
CA ALA A 372 38.15 6.57 13.60
C ALA A 372 37.69 7.75 14.47
N ASN A 373 37.77 7.56 15.79
CA ASN A 373 37.49 8.57 16.82
C ASN A 373 36.05 9.13 16.86
N GLY A 374 35.14 8.62 16.04
CA GLY A 374 33.69 8.86 16.12
C GLY A 374 33.26 10.30 15.87
N ALA A 375 32.14 10.70 16.49
CA ALA A 375 31.63 12.07 16.43
C ALA A 375 31.47 12.65 17.83
N ASP A 376 31.98 13.87 18.05
CA ASP A 376 31.87 14.62 19.31
C ASP A 376 31.10 15.93 19.05
N ILE A 377 29.81 15.92 19.39
CA ILE A 377 28.87 16.99 19.05
C ILE A 377 28.44 17.72 20.33
N GLN A 378 29.08 18.85 20.59
CA GLN A 378 28.73 19.79 21.68
C GLN A 378 27.85 20.96 21.18
N GLY A 379 27.88 21.24 19.87
CA GLY A 379 27.02 22.22 19.20
C GLY A 379 25.83 21.56 18.48
N THR A 380 25.46 22.10 17.31
CA THR A 380 24.37 21.58 16.49
C THR A 380 24.91 20.84 15.27
N LEU A 381 24.54 19.56 15.09
CA LEU A 381 24.73 18.83 13.84
C LEU A 381 23.36 18.59 13.20
N ARG A 382 23.17 18.97 11.94
CA ARG A 382 21.89 18.80 11.24
C ARG A 382 22.06 18.60 9.75
N THR A 383 20.99 18.18 9.09
CA THR A 383 20.88 18.17 7.63
C THR A 383 20.41 19.52 7.09
N VAL A 384 20.53 19.69 5.77
CA VAL A 384 19.91 20.80 5.03
C VAL A 384 18.38 20.74 5.20
N ARG A 385 17.73 21.89 5.41
CA ARG A 385 16.27 21.98 5.52
C ARG A 385 15.65 22.29 4.16
N SER A 386 14.43 21.82 3.91
CA SER A 386 13.72 22.12 2.66
C SER A 386 13.49 23.62 2.44
N SER A 387 13.38 24.41 3.52
CA SER A 387 13.28 25.88 3.47
C SER A 387 14.57 26.58 3.07
N GLU A 388 15.70 25.88 3.06
CA GLU A 388 17.02 26.41 2.72
C GLU A 388 17.42 26.10 1.26
N LEU A 389 16.53 25.47 0.49
CA LEU A 389 16.78 25.12 -0.90
C LEU A 389 16.53 26.29 -1.87
N PRO A 390 17.36 26.48 -2.91
CA PRO A 390 18.61 25.76 -3.18
C PRO A 390 19.70 26.14 -2.17
N TYR A 391 20.36 25.14 -1.58
CA TYR A 391 21.39 25.37 -0.58
C TYR A 391 22.77 25.43 -1.27
N VAL A 392 23.50 26.52 -1.09
CA VAL A 392 24.83 26.73 -1.69
C VAL A 392 25.83 26.95 -0.57
N SER A 393 26.90 26.15 -0.55
CA SER A 393 27.95 26.22 0.46
C SER A 393 29.32 25.92 -0.15
N ALA A 394 30.39 26.09 0.64
CA ALA A 394 31.74 25.69 0.23
C ALA A 394 31.87 24.18 -0.05
N CYS A 395 30.94 23.37 0.46
CA CYS A 395 30.92 21.93 0.30
C CYS A 395 30.18 21.46 -0.97
N GLY A 396 29.43 22.36 -1.61
CA GLY A 396 28.65 22.05 -2.81
C GLY A 396 27.28 22.74 -2.84
N THR A 397 26.48 22.35 -3.83
CA THR A 397 25.12 22.87 -4.05
C THR A 397 24.09 21.75 -3.95
N VAL A 398 22.99 22.00 -3.24
CA VAL A 398 21.83 21.11 -3.13
C VAL A 398 20.65 21.78 -3.85
N PRO A 399 20.14 21.21 -4.96
CA PRO A 399 19.07 21.81 -5.74
C PRO A 399 17.69 21.69 -5.06
N VAL A 400 16.74 22.51 -5.51
CA VAL A 400 15.33 22.37 -5.11
C VAL A 400 14.80 21.00 -5.57
N GLY A 401 14.10 20.30 -4.67
CA GLY A 401 13.56 18.97 -4.94
C GLY A 401 14.56 17.82 -4.73
N ALA A 402 15.77 18.09 -4.24
CA ALA A 402 16.69 17.05 -3.81
C ALA A 402 16.16 16.28 -2.59
N ASP A 403 16.48 14.99 -2.52
CA ASP A 403 16.36 14.23 -1.27
C ASP A 403 17.42 14.76 -0.28
N LEU A 404 16.97 15.07 0.94
CA LEU A 404 17.81 15.66 1.99
C LEU A 404 18.34 14.61 2.97
N GLY A 405 18.13 13.33 2.66
CA GLY A 405 18.60 12.19 3.44
C GLY A 405 20.13 12.17 3.60
N VAL A 406 20.56 11.82 4.81
CA VAL A 406 21.95 11.60 5.15
C VAL A 406 22.07 10.23 5.79
N ILE A 407 23.08 9.47 5.36
CA ILE A 407 23.46 8.20 5.97
C ILE A 407 24.77 8.42 6.70
N ILE A 408 24.82 8.07 7.99
CA ILE A 408 26.04 8.16 8.79
C ILE A 408 26.39 6.76 9.27
N GLU A 409 27.52 6.26 8.79
CA GLU A 409 28.14 5.03 9.24
C GLU A 409 29.24 5.40 10.23
N ILE A 410 29.06 4.99 11.49
CA ILE A 410 30.09 5.16 12.52
C ILE A 410 30.56 3.77 12.89
N THR A 411 31.76 3.41 12.44
CA THR A 411 32.37 2.16 12.86
C THR A 411 32.97 2.39 14.26
N PRO A 412 32.51 1.67 15.31
CA PRO A 412 33.15 1.77 16.61
C PRO A 412 34.60 1.31 16.49
N ALA A 413 35.51 1.90 17.26
CA ALA A 413 36.91 1.44 17.36
C ALA A 413 37.06 -0.03 17.85
N ASN A 414 35.95 -0.71 18.14
CA ASN A 414 35.89 -1.99 18.85
C ASN A 414 35.28 -3.12 18.02
N THR A 415 34.83 -2.89 16.78
CA THR A 415 34.36 -3.97 15.90
C THR A 415 35.57 -4.71 15.33
N TRP A 416 36.19 -5.54 16.16
CA TRP A 416 36.96 -6.68 15.69
C TRP A 416 36.01 -7.67 15.04
N GLU A 417 35.58 -7.41 13.80
CA GLU A 417 35.17 -8.51 12.94
C GLU A 417 36.46 -9.10 12.36
N PRO A 418 36.78 -10.38 12.63
CA PRO A 418 37.84 -11.04 11.91
C PRO A 418 37.38 -11.13 10.45
N THR A 419 38.17 -10.54 9.56
CA THR A 419 38.06 -10.75 8.11
C THR A 419 37.93 -12.26 7.83
N CYS A 420 36.81 -12.68 7.27
CA CYS A 420 36.68 -14.00 6.66
C CYS A 420 37.53 -14.09 5.39
#